data_AF-A0A8B3FJD5-F1
#
_entry.id   AF-A0A8B3FJD5-F1
#
_cell.length_a   1.000
_cell.length_b   1.000
_cell.length_c   1.000
_cell.angle_alpha   90.00
_cell.angle_beta   90.00
_cell.angle_gamma   90.00
#
_symmetry.space_group_name_H-M   'P 1'
#
loop_
_entity.id
_entity.type
_entity.pdbx_description
1 polymer ?
#
loop_
_entity_poly.entity_id
_entity_poly.type
_entity_poly.pdbx_seq_one_letter_code
_entity_poly.pdbx_strand_id
1 'polypeptide(L)' 'RNEFMDAQTYRQVACRYGILDVDDCFAYIPLLLLGGPEEVNRLDPCHMWTHLELIAQATGTPKEP' A
#
# COMPACT_ATOMS: atom_id res chain seq x y z
N ARG A 1 -19.53 -1.15 -2.32
CA ARG A 1 -18.76 -0.14 -1.58
C ARG A 1 -17.60 0.23 -2.50
N ASN A 2 -17.58 1.43 -3.08
CA ASN A 2 -16.47 1.87 -3.94
C ASN A 2 -15.30 2.26 -3.03
N GLU A 3 -14.56 1.25 -2.56
CA GLU A 3 -13.38 1.40 -1.69
C GLU A 3 -12.15 1.73 -2.55
N PHE A 4 -12.23 2.80 -3.33
CA PHE A 4 -11.01 3.45 -3.76
C PHE A 4 -10.37 4.02 -2.50
N MET A 5 -9.09 3.71 -2.24
CA MET A 5 -8.32 4.35 -1.17
C MET A 5 -8.67 5.84 -1.14
N ASP A 6 -9.21 6.30 -0.02
CA ASP A 6 -9.75 7.64 0.09
C ASP A 6 -8.67 8.65 -0.31
N ALA A 7 -8.99 9.54 -1.26
CA ALA A 7 -8.07 10.60 -1.70
C ALA A 7 -7.59 11.46 -0.51
N GLN A 8 -8.38 11.53 0.56
CA GLN A 8 -7.96 12.13 1.82
C GLN A 8 -6.80 11.38 2.47
N THR A 9 -6.85 10.04 2.55
CA THR A 9 -5.76 9.20 3.09
C THR A 9 -4.47 9.44 2.34
N TYR A 10 -4.51 9.38 0.99
CA TYR A 10 -3.34 9.66 0.16
C TYR A 10 -2.74 11.04 0.43
N ARG A 11 -3.59 12.08 0.50
CA ARG A 11 -3.12 13.44 0.82
C ARG A 11 -2.44 13.53 2.19
N GLN A 12 -2.97 12.83 3.20
CA GLN A 12 -2.40 12.85 4.55
C GLN A 12 -0.99 12.24 4.59
N VAL A 13 -0.78 11.09 3.92
CA VAL A 13 0.55 10.47 3.86
C VAL A 13 1.51 11.23 2.95
N ALA A 14 1.02 11.80 1.85
CA ALA A 14 1.82 12.67 0.99
C ALA A 14 2.26 13.96 1.71
N CYS A 15 1.42 14.53 2.59
CA CYS A 15 1.84 15.64 3.45
C CYS A 15 2.94 15.24 4.45
N ARG A 16 2.99 13.98 4.88
CA ARG A 16 3.98 13.47 5.84
C ARG A 16 5.32 13.12 5.17
N TYR A 17 5.26 12.45 4.02
CA TYR A 17 6.43 11.84 3.37
C TYR A 17 6.85 12.52 2.05
N GLY A 18 6.02 13.42 1.53
CA GLY A 18 6.20 14.03 0.22
C GLY A 18 5.58 13.21 -0.90
N ILE A 19 5.81 13.66 -2.13
CA ILE A 19 5.47 12.91 -3.35
C ILE A 19 6.57 11.87 -3.56
N LEU A 20 6.18 10.63 -3.77
CA LEU A 20 7.08 9.51 -3.98
C LEU A 20 7.59 9.45 -5.43
N ASP A 21 8.69 8.74 -5.63
CA ASP A 21 9.17 8.38 -6.96
C ASP A 21 8.23 7.40 -7.67
N VAL A 22 8.39 7.27 -8.98
CA VAL A 22 7.50 6.44 -9.82
C VAL A 22 7.49 4.96 -9.43
N ASP A 23 8.59 4.46 -8.85
CA ASP A 23 8.75 3.08 -8.42
C ASP A 23 8.36 2.85 -6.95
N ASP A 24 7.88 3.89 -6.27
CA ASP A 24 7.52 3.87 -4.85
C ASP A 24 6.01 4.01 -4.63
N CYS A 25 5.52 3.42 -3.56
CA CYS A 25 4.12 3.52 -3.16
C CYS A 25 3.97 3.60 -1.63
N PHE A 26 2.83 4.13 -1.19
CA PHE A 26 2.42 4.03 0.20
C PHE A 26 1.76 2.66 0.42
N ALA A 27 2.41 1.83 1.20
CA ALA A 27 1.92 0.51 1.55
C ALA A 27 1.61 0.47 3.03
N TYR A 28 0.59 -0.31 3.39
CA TYR A 28 0.50 -0.73 4.77
C TYR A 28 1.65 -1.69 5.02
N ILE A 29 2.42 -1.42 6.09
CA ILE A 29 3.35 -2.41 6.63
C ILE A 29 2.63 -3.78 6.64
N PRO A 30 3.31 -4.92 6.36
CA PRO A 30 2.71 -6.26 6.22
C PRO A 30 1.71 -6.71 7.32
N LEU A 31 1.60 -5.95 8.40
CA LEU A 31 0.51 -5.99 9.40
C LEU A 31 -0.89 -6.14 8.80
N LEU A 32 -1.23 -5.57 7.63
CA LEU A 32 -2.56 -5.81 7.03
C LEU A 32 -2.77 -7.28 6.65
N LEU A 33 -1.74 -7.94 6.12
CA LEU A 33 -1.79 -9.36 5.78
C LEU A 33 -2.03 -10.24 7.03
N LEU A 34 -1.67 -9.72 8.20
CA LEU A 34 -1.87 -10.36 9.51
C LEU A 34 -3.17 -9.90 10.21
N GLY A 35 -4.05 -9.17 9.53
CA GLY A 35 -5.32 -8.69 10.09
C GLY A 35 -5.21 -7.43 10.96
N GLY A 36 -4.14 -6.65 10.79
CA GLY A 36 -4.00 -5.33 11.42
C GLY A 36 -5.05 -4.33 10.91
N PRO A 37 -5.30 -3.24 11.67
CA PRO A 37 -6.24 -2.20 11.26
C PRO A 37 -5.70 -1.36 10.10
N GLU A 38 -6.61 -0.97 9.21
CA GLU A 38 -6.36 -0.05 8.10
C GLU A 38 -6.33 1.40 8.63
N GLU A 39 -5.14 1.87 9.03
CA GLU A 39 -4.92 3.20 9.61
C GLU A 39 -3.90 4.00 8.81
N VAL A 40 -4.18 5.28 8.55
CA VAL A 40 -3.29 6.19 7.80
C VAL A 40 -1.88 6.26 8.41
N ASN A 41 -1.77 6.18 9.75
CA ASN A 41 -0.49 6.25 10.44
C ASN A 41 0.41 5.02 10.23
N ARG A 42 -0.12 3.94 9.64
CA ARG A 42 0.59 2.68 9.36
C ARG A 42 0.93 2.51 7.88
N LEU A 43 0.65 3.53 7.07
CA LEU A 43 1.14 3.62 5.71
C LEU A 43 2.55 4.18 5.74
N ASP A 44 3.48 3.44 5.14
CA ASP A 44 4.87 3.84 4.97
C ASP A 44 5.27 3.75 3.48
N PRO A 45 6.18 4.61 3.02
CA PRO A 45 6.72 4.51 1.68
C PRO A 45 7.53 3.21 1.52
N CYS A 46 7.36 2.53 0.40
CA CYS A 46 8.12 1.35 0.04
C CYS A 46 8.26 1.22 -1.48
N HIS A 47 9.24 0.44 -1.95
CA HIS A 47 9.35 0.09 -3.36
C HIS A 47 8.16 -0.79 -3.79
N MET A 48 7.47 -0.33 -4.84
CA MET A 48 6.27 -0.97 -5.38
C MET A 48 6.54 -2.43 -5.79
N TRP A 49 7.65 -2.70 -6.46
CA TRP A 49 8.00 -4.06 -6.91
C TRP A 49 8.18 -5.03 -5.73
N THR A 50 8.85 -4.60 -4.66
CA THR A 50 9.00 -5.39 -3.44
C THR A 50 7.64 -5.66 -2.79
N HIS A 51 6.77 -4.66 -2.73
CA HIS A 51 5.45 -4.83 -2.16
C HIS A 51 4.57 -5.78 -2.99
N LEU A 52 4.57 -5.66 -4.31
CA LEU A 52 3.88 -6.57 -5.22
C LEU A 52 4.40 -8.00 -5.12
N GLU A 53 5.72 -8.17 -5.02
CA GLU A 53 6.33 -9.48 -4.82
C GLU A 53 5.86 -10.14 -3.51
N LEU A 54 5.85 -9.40 -2.40
CA LEU A 54 5.35 -9.90 -1.12
C LEU A 54 3.86 -10.29 -1.19
N ILE A 55 3.03 -9.48 -1.85
CA ILE A 55 1.63 -9.82 -2.09
C ILE A 55 1.54 -11.11 -2.91
N ALA A 56 2.26 -11.22 -4.03
CA ALA A 56 2.23 -12.39 -4.89
C ALA A 56 2.72 -13.66 -4.18
N GLN A 57 3.74 -13.56 -3.31
CA GLN A 57 4.20 -14.68 -2.48
C GLN A 57 3.12 -15.12 -1.48
N ALA A 58 2.35 -14.19 -0.92
CA ALA A 58 1.32 -14.47 0.07
C ALA A 58 0.00 -14.97 -0.54
N THR A 59 -0.42 -14.41 -1.68
CA THR A 59 -1.75 -14.65 -2.27
C THR A 59 -1.70 -15.48 -3.55
N GLY A 60 -0.51 -15.79 -4.05
CA GLY A 60 -0.30 -16.28 -5.41
C GLY A 60 -0.28 -15.14 -6.43
N THR A 61 0.17 -15.45 -7.64
CA THR A 61 0.21 -14.47 -8.74
C THR A 61 -1.19 -14.23 -9.29
N PRO A 62 -1.50 -12.99 -9.73
CA PRO A 62 -2.71 -12.72 -10.48
C PRO A 62 -2.83 -13.70 -11.65
N LYS A 63 -4.00 -14.32 -11.82
CA LYS A 63 -4.29 -15.05 -13.05
C LYS A 63 -4.55 -14.01 -14.13
N GLU A 64 -3.99 -14.22 -15.31
CA GLU A 64 -4.34 -13.41 -16.48
C GLU A 64 -5.87 -13.43 -16.67
N PRO A 65 -6.49 -12.29 -16.99
CA PRO A 65 -7.94 -12.20 -17.19
C PRO A 65 -8.44 -13.05 -18.36
#